data_AF-D3PG23-F1
#
_entry.id   AF-D3PG23-F1
#
_cell.length_a   1.000
_cell.length_b   1.000
_cell.length_c   1.000
_cell.angle_alpha   90.00
_cell.angle_beta   90.00
_cell.angle_gamma   90.00
#
_symmetry.space_group_name_H-M   'P 1'
#
loop_
_entity.id
_entity.type
_entity.pdbx_description
1 polymer ?
#
loop_
_entity_poly.entity_id
_entity_poly.type
_entity_poly.pdbx_seq_one_letter_code
_entity_poly.pdbx_strand_id
1 'polypeptide(L)' 'MYLTDYCEDNEDSEISIKVVIVGNGAVGKSSMIQRYCKGLYTQNYKKTIGVDFLEKQLR' A
#
# COMPACT_ATOMS: atom_id res chain seq x y z
N MET A 1 -16.01 15.55 1.24
CA MET A 1 -17.24 14.77 1.49
C MET A 1 -16.80 13.48 2.15
N TYR A 2 -16.62 13.55 3.48
CA TYR A 2 -16.25 12.41 4.29
C TYR A 2 -17.55 11.65 4.57
N LEU A 3 -17.80 10.59 3.80
CA LEU A 3 -18.62 9.50 4.30
C LEU A 3 -17.64 8.52 4.91
N THR A 4 -17.55 8.58 6.24
CA THR A 4 -17.16 7.40 7.00
C THR A 4 -18.31 6.43 6.80
N ASP A 5 -18.03 5.30 6.15
CA ASP A 5 -18.96 4.20 6.06
C ASP A 5 -19.42 3.85 7.49
N TYR A 6 -20.70 4.08 7.78
CA TYR A 6 -21.35 3.53 8.95
C TYR A 6 -21.39 2.01 8.74
N CYS A 7 -20.39 1.30 9.24
CA CYS A 7 -20.44 -0.16 9.32
C CYS A 7 -21.40 -0.52 10.45
N GLU A 8 -22.58 -1.02 10.10
CA GLU A 8 -23.39 -1.82 11.02
C GLU A 8 -22.53 -3.01 11.50
N ASP A 9 -22.55 -3.29 12.81
CA ASP A 9 -21.87 -4.42 13.46
C ASP A 9 -22.28 -5.76 12.80
N ASN A 10 -21.66 -6.08 11.68
CA ASN A 10 -21.61 -7.40 11.09
C ASN A 10 -20.25 -7.96 11.50
N GLU A 11 -20.24 -9.05 12.26
CA GLU A 11 -19.03 -9.71 12.78
C GLU A 11 -18.04 -10.17 11.68
N ASP A 12 -18.42 -10.03 10.40
CA ASP A 12 -17.62 -10.36 9.21
C ASP A 12 -17.34 -9.13 8.29
N SER A 13 -17.20 -7.92 8.84
CA SER A 13 -16.85 -6.75 8.03
C SER A 13 -15.36 -6.73 7.67
N GLU A 14 -15.04 -6.93 6.40
CA GLU A 14 -13.66 -6.86 5.88
C GLU A 14 -13.10 -5.43 6.01
N ILE A 15 -12.14 -5.23 6.92
CA ILE A 15 -11.50 -3.92 7.13
C ILE A 15 -10.51 -3.66 5.98
N SER A 16 -10.80 -2.66 5.15
CA SER A 16 -9.87 -2.19 4.12
C SER A 16 -9.13 -0.93 4.54
N ILE A 17 -7.80 -0.91 4.40
CA ILE A 17 -6.93 0.21 4.77
C ILE A 17 -6.23 0.75 3.54
N LYS A 18 -6.40 2.05 3.25
CA LYS A 18 -5.68 2.76 2.19
C LYS A 18 -4.46 3.48 2.76
N VAL A 19 -3.27 3.12 2.28
CA VAL A 19 -2.00 3.70 2.73
C VAL A 19 -1.31 4.41 1.56
N VAL A 20 -0.83 5.63 1.81
CA VAL A 20 -0.06 6.43 0.84
C VAL A 20 1.32 6.73 1.41
N ILE A 21 2.37 6.49 0.63
CA ILE A 21 3.75 6.74 1.03
C ILE A 21 4.33 7.88 0.18
N VAL A 22 4.79 8.93 0.85
CA VAL A 22 5.32 10.16 0.22
C VAL A 22 6.80 10.35 0.54
N GLY A 23 7.52 11.05 -0.34
CA GLY A 23 8.93 11.38 -0.16
C GLY A 23 9.67 11.61 -1.48
N ASN A 24 10.89 12.12 -1.40
CA ASN A 24 11.70 12.48 -2.58
C ASN A 24 11.96 11.29 -3.52
N GLY A 25 12.34 11.59 -4.77
CA GLY A 25 12.78 10.56 -5.71
C GLY A 25 13.94 9.73 -5.16
N ALA A 26 14.02 8.46 -5.55
CA ALA A 26 15.11 7.53 -5.18
C ALA A 26 15.31 7.21 -3.67
N VAL A 27 14.45 7.67 -2.76
CA VAL A 27 14.55 7.33 -1.30
C VAL A 27 14.10 5.90 -0.94
N GLY A 28 13.77 5.06 -1.93
CA GLY A 28 13.45 3.65 -1.70
C GLY A 28 11.98 3.31 -1.39
N LYS A 29 11.04 4.25 -1.57
CA LYS A 29 9.59 4.02 -1.35
C LYS A 29 9.07 2.76 -2.03
N SER A 30 9.33 2.63 -3.34
CA SER A 30 8.87 1.49 -4.14
C SER A 30 9.50 0.18 -3.68
N SER A 31 10.78 0.20 -3.32
CA SER A 31 11.49 -0.96 -2.77
C SER A 31 10.90 -1.40 -1.43
N MET A 32 10.50 -0.46 -0.56
CA MET A 32 9.86 -0.76 0.72
C MET A 32 8.51 -1.44 0.52
N ILE A 33 7.65 -0.90 -0.36
CA ILE A 33 6.32 -1.48 -0.63
C ILE A 33 6.47 -2.86 -1.28
N GLN A 34 7.36 -3.03 -2.25
CA GLN A 34 7.61 -4.33 -2.87
C GLN A 34 8.12 -5.37 -1.87
N ARG A 35 9.00 -4.97 -0.95
CA ARG A 35 9.48 -5.88 0.10
C ARG A 35 8.36 -6.26 1.07
N TYR A 36 7.50 -5.32 1.45
CA TYR A 36 6.37 -5.58 2.33
C TYR A 36 5.29 -6.47 1.69
N CYS A 37 4.94 -6.19 0.44
CA CYS A 37 3.88 -6.90 -0.30
C CYS A 37 4.34 -8.25 -0.85
N LYS A 38 5.54 -8.31 -1.42
CA LYS A 38 6.04 -9.48 -2.19
C LYS A 38 7.21 -10.20 -1.52
N GLY A 39 7.82 -9.64 -0.47
CA GLY A 39 9.04 -10.18 0.12
C GLY A 39 10.27 -10.00 -0.76
N LEU A 40 10.21 -9.25 -1.86
CA LEU A 40 11.30 -9.09 -2.81
C LEU A 40 12.04 -7.77 -2.61
N TYR A 41 13.36 -7.81 -2.81
CA TYR A 41 14.19 -6.62 -2.92
C TYR A 41 15.10 -6.78 -4.13
N THR A 42 15.19 -5.73 -4.95
CA THR A 42 16.10 -5.68 -6.09
C THR A 42 16.94 -4.40 -6.01
N GLN A 43 18.24 -4.53 -6.27
CA GLN A 43 19.15 -3.39 -6.38
C GLN A 43 18.97 -2.64 -7.71
N ASN A 44 18.34 -3.26 -8.71
CA ASN A 44 18.06 -2.60 -9.97
C ASN A 44 16.92 -1.60 -9.77
N TYR A 45 17.30 -0.34 -9.58
CA TYR A 45 16.36 0.77 -9.45
C TYR A 45 15.58 0.97 -10.75
N LYS A 46 14.35 0.46 -10.79
CA LYS A 46 13.34 0.90 -11.76
C LYS A 46 12.59 2.08 -11.14
N LYS A 47 12.74 3.27 -11.72
CA LYS A 47 11.92 4.44 -11.36
C LYS A 47 10.45 4.05 -11.47
N THR A 48 9.66 4.38 -10.45
CA THR A 48 8.21 4.28 -10.58
C THR A 48 7.76 5.31 -11.62
N ILE A 49 7.09 4.84 -12.67
CA ILE A 49 6.44 5.69 -13.66
C ILE A 49 5.01 5.91 -13.18
N GLY A 50 4.70 7.13 -12.71
CA GLY A 50 3.38 7.45 -12.16
C GLY A 50 3.15 6.86 -10.76
N VAL A 51 2.01 6.19 -10.59
CA VAL A 51 1.54 5.61 -9.31
C VAL A 51 1.51 4.08 -9.43
N ASP A 52 2.01 3.39 -8.41
CA ASP A 52 1.99 1.93 -8.31
C ASP A 52 1.03 1.52 -7.18
N PHE A 53 0.16 0.55 -7.43
CA PHE A 53 -0.82 0.05 -6.46
C PHE A 53 -0.48 -1.40 -6.10
N LEU A 54 -0.28 -1.64 -4.80
CA LEU A 54 0.04 -2.95 -4.26
C LEU A 54 -0.88 -3.25 -3.07
N GLU A 55 -1.49 -4.42 -3.07
CA GLU A 55 -2.34 -4.90 -1.98
C GLU A 55 -1.63 -5.99 -1.17
N LYS A 56 -1.92 -6.01 0.13
CA LYS A 56 -1.47 -7.03 1.07
C LYS A 56 -2.65 -7.38 1.97
N GLN A 57 -3.04 -8.65 1.94
CA GLN A 57 -4.00 -9.20 2.90
C GLN A 57 -3.32 -9.31 4.27
N LEU A 58 -3.88 -8.64 5.26
CA LEU A 58 -3.46 -8.73 6.66
C LEU A 58 -4.20 -9.92 7.27
N ARG A 59 -3.45 -10.93 7.73
CA ARG A 59 -3.99 -12.04 8.52
C ARG A 59 -3.85 -11.74 9.99
#